data_AF-A0A7C4NMY2-F1
#
_entry.id   AF-A0A7C4NMY2-F1
#
_cell.length_a   1.000
_cell.length_b   1.000
_cell.length_c   1.000
_cell.angle_alpha   90.00
_cell.angle_beta   90.00
_cell.angle_gamma   90.00
#
_symmetry.space_group_name_H-M   'P 1'
#
loop_
_entity.id
_entity.type
_entity.pdbx_description
1 polymer ?
#
loop_
_entity_poly.entity_id
_entity_poly.type
_entity_poly.pdbx_seq_one_letter_code
_entity_poly.pdbx_strand_id
1 'polypeptide(L)'
;MPLLEDLVVCAYALCEDDFYEIEEYADCIPEALYTLHNIAVQLGIKIRFSTVSALINHVVEFNKLKEQEVIQLINNLKKIIQGENTQPSTKSLLKILLKKELDLPLKEQDLNEIAIAALYASLTKTINKTQEHPPLLEAPTINQETIATIT
;
A
#
# COMPACT_ATOMS: atom_id res chain seq x y z
N MET A 1 16.71 -13.54 -1.57
CA MET A 1 16.63 -12.16 -1.03
C MET A 1 15.39 -11.56 -1.66
N PRO A 2 14.21 -11.80 -1.06
CA PRO A 2 13.01 -11.16 -1.55
C PRO A 2 13.05 -9.73 -1.01
N LEU A 3 13.10 -8.75 -1.90
CA LEU A 3 12.97 -7.34 -1.51
C LEU A 3 11.84 -6.76 -2.31
N LEU A 4 12.01 -6.58 -3.62
CA LEU A 4 10.93 -6.00 -4.42
C LEU A 4 9.76 -6.99 -4.65
N GLU A 5 10.04 -8.29 -4.67
CA GLU A 5 9.05 -9.35 -4.99
C GLU A 5 7.89 -9.40 -3.99
N ASP A 6 8.14 -9.30 -2.69
CA ASP A 6 7.07 -9.33 -1.68
C ASP A 6 6.15 -8.11 -1.81
N LEU A 7 6.73 -6.93 -2.05
CA LEU A 7 5.95 -5.72 -2.35
C LEU A 7 5.15 -5.88 -3.64
N VAL A 8 5.71 -6.52 -4.68
CA VAL A 8 5.02 -6.75 -5.95
C VAL A 8 3.84 -7.70 -5.75
N VAL A 9 4.05 -8.84 -5.08
CA VAL A 9 3.00 -9.81 -4.79
C VAL A 9 1.90 -9.14 -3.99
N CYS A 10 2.23 -8.42 -2.93
CA CYS A 10 1.24 -7.73 -2.11
C CYS A 10 0.52 -6.63 -2.90
N ALA A 11 1.24 -5.86 -3.71
CA ALA A 11 0.66 -4.80 -4.51
C ALA A 11 -0.36 -5.31 -5.54
N TYR A 12 -0.08 -6.46 -6.18
CA TYR A 12 -1.03 -7.09 -7.10
C TYR A 12 -2.18 -7.77 -6.38
N ALA A 13 -1.93 -8.41 -5.24
CA ALA A 13 -2.97 -9.00 -4.41
C ALA A 13 -3.99 -7.96 -3.92
N LEU A 14 -3.56 -6.71 -3.76
CA LEU A 14 -4.43 -5.59 -3.39
C LEU A 14 -5.10 -4.90 -4.60
N CYS A 15 -4.84 -5.32 -5.85
CA CYS A 15 -5.51 -4.76 -7.04
C CYS A 15 -6.87 -5.46 -7.28
N GLU A 16 -7.94 -4.69 -7.53
CA GLU A 16 -9.33 -5.15 -7.82
C GLU A 16 -10.06 -5.83 -6.64
N ASP A 17 -11.39 -5.98 -6.62
CA ASP A 17 -12.47 -5.02 -6.92
C ASP A 17 -13.63 -5.22 -5.92
N ASP A 18 -13.37 -5.49 -4.64
CA ASP A 18 -14.40 -5.46 -3.60
C ASP A 18 -13.78 -5.33 -2.20
N PHE A 19 -14.44 -4.57 -1.32
CA PHE A 19 -14.03 -4.39 0.08
C PHE A 19 -13.85 -5.72 0.84
N TYR A 20 -14.45 -6.80 0.34
CA TYR A 20 -14.43 -8.13 0.94
C TYR A 20 -13.13 -8.90 0.71
N GLU A 21 -12.30 -8.53 -0.27
CA GLU A 21 -11.06 -9.27 -0.59
C GLU A 21 -9.81 -8.72 0.13
N ILE A 22 -9.89 -7.52 0.73
CA ILE A 22 -8.73 -6.91 1.41
C ILE A 22 -8.32 -7.72 2.64
N GLU A 23 -9.23 -8.43 3.32
CA GLU A 23 -8.89 -9.24 4.49
C GLU A 23 -8.00 -10.44 4.14
N GLU A 24 -8.26 -11.10 3.00
CA GLU A 24 -7.45 -12.24 2.54
C GLU A 24 -6.01 -11.82 2.18
N TYR A 25 -5.84 -10.54 1.83
CA TYR A 25 -4.55 -9.98 1.42
C TYR A 25 -3.96 -9.01 2.45
N ALA A 26 -4.64 -8.75 3.57
CA ALA A 26 -4.12 -7.90 4.65
C ALA A 26 -2.85 -8.49 5.27
N ASP A 27 -2.75 -9.82 5.25
CA ASP A 27 -1.63 -10.59 5.77
C ASP A 27 -0.32 -10.34 5.00
N CYS A 28 -0.34 -9.82 3.76
CA CYS A 28 0.89 -9.49 3.02
C CYS A 28 1.44 -8.09 3.31
N ILE A 29 0.63 -7.21 3.92
CA ILE A 29 0.99 -5.80 4.11
C ILE A 29 2.15 -5.62 5.10
N PRO A 30 2.26 -6.37 6.22
CA PRO A 30 3.44 -6.33 7.09
C PRO A 30 4.75 -6.60 6.35
N GLU A 31 4.79 -7.60 5.46
CA GLU A 31 5.93 -7.96 4.63
C GLU A 31 6.26 -6.87 3.62
N ALA A 32 5.24 -6.26 3.01
CA ALA A 32 5.42 -5.12 2.11
C ALA A 32 6.00 -3.89 2.84
N LEU A 33 5.53 -3.58 4.05
CA LEU A 33 6.07 -2.50 4.89
C LEU A 33 7.51 -2.79 5.31
N TYR A 34 7.81 -4.02 5.71
CA TYR A 34 9.17 -4.45 6.05
C TYR A 34 10.11 -4.33 4.84
N THR A 35 9.65 -4.73 3.66
CA THR A 35 10.35 -4.54 2.41
C THR A 35 10.67 -3.07 2.13
N LEU A 36 9.67 -2.18 2.25
CA LEU A 36 9.87 -0.75 2.06
C LEU A 36 10.85 -0.17 3.09
N HIS A 37 10.89 -0.72 4.30
CA HIS A 37 11.88 -0.36 5.32
C HIS A 37 13.30 -0.65 4.83
N ASN A 38 13.53 -1.87 4.37
CA ASN A 38 14.84 -2.31 3.90
C ASN A 38 15.29 -1.51 2.67
N ILE A 39 14.38 -1.22 1.75
CA ILE A 39 14.66 -0.34 0.61
C ILE A 39 15.10 1.05 1.07
N ALA A 40 14.41 1.66 2.03
CA ALA A 40 14.79 2.96 2.55
C ALA A 40 16.18 2.95 3.22
N VAL A 41 16.45 1.91 4.02
CA VAL A 41 17.77 1.73 4.66
C VAL A 41 18.88 1.62 3.61
N GLN A 42 18.67 0.83 2.55
CA GLN A 42 19.64 0.67 1.45
C GLN A 42 19.90 1.98 0.71
N LEU A 43 18.86 2.79 0.54
CA LEU A 43 18.94 4.10 -0.10
C LEU A 43 19.50 5.21 0.81
N GLY A 44 19.83 4.90 2.08
CA GLY A 44 20.24 5.91 3.07
C GLY A 44 19.13 6.90 3.42
N ILE A 45 17.88 6.52 3.23
CA ILE A 45 16.69 7.32 3.51
C ILE A 45 16.24 7.06 4.95
N LYS A 46 16.15 8.12 5.74
CA LYS A 46 15.57 8.07 7.09
C LYS A 46 14.08 8.41 7.01
N ILE A 47 13.23 7.39 6.96
CA ILE A 47 11.77 7.58 7.00
C ILE A 47 11.39 8.14 8.38
N ARG A 48 10.86 9.37 8.41
CA ARG A 48 10.30 9.93 9.64
C ARG A 48 8.84 9.51 9.79
N PHE A 49 8.50 8.93 10.93
CA PHE A 49 7.11 8.55 11.24
C PHE A 49 6.16 9.75 11.11
N SER A 50 6.61 10.96 11.51
CA SER A 50 5.85 12.19 11.32
C SER A 50 5.50 12.49 9.85
N THR A 51 6.38 12.15 8.90
CA THR A 51 6.13 12.30 7.46
C THR A 51 5.04 11.32 7.01
N VAL A 52 5.11 10.07 7.47
CA VAL A 52 4.08 9.05 7.18
C VAL A 52 2.72 9.49 7.74
N SER A 53 2.67 9.92 9.00
CA SER A 53 1.44 10.40 9.64
C SER A 53 0.86 11.63 8.93
N ALA A 54 1.70 12.54 8.44
CA ALA A 54 1.24 13.70 7.68
C ALA A 54 0.62 13.30 6.32
N LEU A 55 1.12 12.23 5.69
CA LEU A 55 0.68 11.78 4.37
C LEU A 55 -0.55 10.87 4.39
N ILE A 56 -0.85 10.22 5.52
CA ILE A 56 -1.90 9.18 5.64
C ILE A 56 -3.25 9.60 5.06
N ASN A 57 -3.66 10.85 5.27
CA ASN A 57 -4.95 11.35 4.80
C ASN A 57 -4.90 11.90 3.36
N HIS A 58 -3.71 12.07 2.79
CA HIS A 58 -3.51 12.67 1.46
C HIS A 58 -3.20 11.64 0.37
N VAL A 59 -2.70 10.48 0.75
CA VAL A 59 -2.45 9.39 -0.20
C VAL A 59 -3.74 8.65 -0.53
N VAL A 60 -3.79 8.10 -1.74
CA VAL A 60 -4.80 7.13 -2.15
C VAL A 60 -4.51 5.80 -1.46
N GLU A 61 -5.57 5.11 -1.08
CA GLU A 61 -5.50 3.74 -0.54
C GLU A 61 -4.91 2.83 -1.62
N PHE A 62 -4.00 1.93 -1.24
CA PHE A 62 -3.26 1.12 -2.21
C PHE A 62 -4.19 0.28 -3.09
N ASN A 63 -5.25 -0.27 -2.49
CA ASN A 63 -6.29 -1.06 -3.15
C ASN A 63 -7.23 -0.28 -4.09
N LYS A 64 -7.09 1.04 -4.16
CA LYS A 64 -7.82 1.89 -5.11
C LYS A 64 -6.99 2.26 -6.33
N LEU A 65 -5.76 1.76 -6.40
CA LEU A 65 -4.91 1.94 -7.56
C LEU A 65 -5.30 0.95 -8.64
N LYS A 66 -5.27 1.41 -9.89
CA LYS A 66 -5.45 0.52 -11.03
C LYS A 66 -4.19 -0.33 -11.20
N GLU A 67 -4.33 -1.53 -11.77
CA GLU A 67 -3.20 -2.41 -12.08
C GLU A 67 -2.07 -1.66 -12.82
N GLN A 68 -2.44 -0.82 -13.80
CA GLN A 68 -1.50 0.00 -14.58
C GLN A 68 -0.70 0.99 -13.71
N GLU A 69 -1.35 1.54 -12.68
CA GLU A 69 -0.73 2.46 -11.73
C GLU A 69 0.19 1.72 -10.78
N VAL A 70 -0.18 0.51 -10.35
CA VAL A 70 0.69 -0.37 -9.57
C VAL A 70 1.93 -0.77 -10.36
N ILE A 71 1.78 -1.19 -11.62
CA ILE A 71 2.90 -1.46 -12.54
C ILE A 71 3.83 -0.24 -12.62
N GLN A 72 3.27 0.96 -12.78
CA GLN A 72 4.07 2.19 -12.84
C GLN A 72 4.78 2.49 -11.52
N LEU A 73 4.12 2.30 -10.36
CA LEU A 73 4.73 2.47 -9.05
C LEU A 73 5.93 1.55 -8.86
N ILE A 74 5.77 0.26 -9.13
CA ILE A 74 6.85 -0.73 -9.01
C ILE A 74 8.01 -0.39 -9.94
N ASN A 75 7.73 -0.01 -11.19
CA ASN A 75 8.76 0.37 -12.15
C ASN A 75 9.51 1.64 -11.73
N ASN A 76 8.80 2.65 -11.21
CA ASN A 76 9.42 3.86 -10.69
C ASN A 76 10.29 3.57 -9.46
N LEU A 77 9.79 2.74 -8.54
CA LEU A 77 10.55 2.34 -7.36
C LEU A 77 11.81 1.56 -7.74
N LYS A 78 11.73 0.65 -8.71
CA LYS A 78 12.88 -0.08 -9.23
C LYS A 78 13.96 0.86 -9.78
N LYS A 79 13.58 1.86 -10.56
CA LYS A 79 14.50 2.90 -11.08
C LYS A 79 15.16 3.70 -9.95
N ILE A 80 14.40 4.07 -8.92
CA ILE A 80 14.93 4.75 -7.72
C ILE A 80 15.98 3.87 -7.04
N ILE A 81 15.68 2.58 -6.82
CA ILE A 81 16.61 1.61 -6.21
C ILE A 81 17.89 1.45 -7.04
N GLN A 82 17.77 1.45 -8.37
CA GLN A 82 18.90 1.33 -9.29
C GLN A 82 19.73 2.62 -9.43
N GLY A 83 19.27 3.74 -8.85
CA GLY A 83 19.91 5.06 -9.00
C GLY A 83 19.74 5.67 -10.40
N GLU A 84 18.81 5.15 -11.20
CA GLU A 84 18.54 5.63 -12.56
C GLU A 84 17.61 6.84 -12.52
N ASN A 85 18.12 8.02 -12.88
CA ASN A 85 17.35 9.26 -13.07
C ASN A 85 16.14 9.38 -12.13
N THR A 86 16.44 9.39 -10.84
CA THR A 86 15.52 9.16 -9.72
C THR A 86 14.43 10.23 -9.62
N GLN A 87 14.75 11.49 -9.93
CA GLN A 87 13.82 12.61 -9.70
C GLN A 87 12.54 12.50 -10.56
N PRO A 88 12.59 12.24 -11.89
CA PRO A 88 11.39 11.93 -12.68
C PRO A 88 10.59 10.75 -12.13
N SER A 89 11.26 9.65 -11.78
CA SER A 89 10.59 8.46 -11.24
C SER A 89 9.93 8.73 -9.89
N THR A 90 10.55 9.52 -9.04
CA THR A 90 10.03 9.92 -7.74
C THR A 90 8.83 10.84 -7.87
N LYS A 91 8.89 11.81 -8.79
CA LYS A 91 7.73 12.67 -9.12
C LYS A 91 6.56 11.85 -9.67
N SER A 92 6.84 10.90 -10.56
CA SER A 92 5.83 10.00 -11.13
C SER A 92 5.17 9.12 -10.05
N LEU A 93 5.98 8.53 -9.16
CA LEU A 93 5.51 7.77 -8.00
C LEU A 93 4.58 8.61 -7.10
N LEU A 94 5.00 9.82 -6.75
CA LEU A 94 4.18 10.74 -5.94
C LEU A 94 2.89 11.16 -6.63
N LYS A 95 2.92 11.38 -7.95
CA LYS A 95 1.73 11.72 -8.73
C LYS A 95 0.67 10.63 -8.67
N ILE A 96 1.08 9.35 -8.72
CA ILE A 96 0.17 8.21 -8.60
C ILE A 96 -0.45 8.17 -7.20
N LEU A 97 0.38 8.24 -6.15
CA LEU A 97 -0.07 8.10 -4.76
C LEU A 97 -0.92 9.28 -4.27
N LEU A 98 -0.70 10.48 -4.80
CA LEU A 98 -1.41 11.69 -4.36
C LEU A 98 -2.49 12.16 -5.35
N LYS A 99 -2.56 11.55 -6.54
CA LYS A 99 -3.42 11.95 -7.68
C LYS A 99 -3.28 13.42 -8.07
N LYS A 100 -2.16 14.04 -7.74
CA LYS A 100 -1.82 15.43 -8.05
C LYS A 100 -0.31 15.58 -8.21
N GLU A 101 0.10 16.58 -8.96
CA GLU A 101 1.52 16.90 -9.10
C GLU A 101 2.02 17.66 -7.87
N LEU A 102 3.19 17.24 -7.38
CA LEU A 102 3.90 17.96 -6.33
C LEU A 102 4.95 18.84 -7.00
N ASP A 103 4.65 20.13 -7.10
CA ASP A 103 5.59 21.13 -7.62
C ASP A 103 6.24 21.89 -6.47
N LEU A 104 7.07 21.17 -5.69
CA LEU A 104 7.87 21.75 -4.62
C LEU A 104 9.36 21.68 -5.00
N PRO A 105 10.13 22.76 -4.81
CA PRO A 105 11.57 22.78 -5.05
C PRO A 105 12.31 22.09 -3.89
N LEU A 106 12.13 20.77 -3.79
CA LEU A 106 12.77 19.93 -2.77
C LEU A 106 14.08 19.33 -3.29
N LYS A 107 14.99 19.05 -2.35
CA LYS A 107 16.19 18.25 -2.66
C LYS A 107 15.75 16.83 -3.01
N GLU A 108 16.53 16.16 -3.87
CA GLU A 108 16.25 14.80 -4.30
C GLU A 108 16.09 13.83 -3.13
N GLN A 109 16.95 13.93 -2.12
CA GLN A 109 16.88 13.09 -0.92
C GLN A 109 15.56 13.29 -0.15
N ASP A 110 15.10 14.53 -0.01
CA ASP A 110 13.82 14.84 0.63
C ASP A 110 12.65 14.30 -0.20
N LEU A 111 12.75 14.38 -1.53
CA LEU A 111 11.73 13.87 -2.44
C LEU A 111 11.62 12.34 -2.36
N ASN A 112 12.76 11.65 -2.30
CA ASN A 112 12.83 10.20 -2.14
C ASN A 112 12.27 9.78 -0.77
N GLU A 113 12.56 10.52 0.31
CA GLU A 113 11.96 10.28 1.62
C GLU A 113 10.43 10.38 1.55
N ILE A 114 9.90 11.46 0.96
CA ILE A 114 8.45 11.68 0.84
C ILE A 114 7.81 10.57 0.00
N ALA A 115 8.46 10.12 -1.08
CA ALA A 115 7.96 9.04 -1.92
C ALA A 115 7.85 7.71 -1.18
N ILE A 116 8.89 7.31 -0.44
CA ILE A 116 8.84 6.07 0.35
C ILE A 116 7.83 6.23 1.50
N ALA A 117 7.80 7.38 2.18
CA ALA A 117 6.81 7.65 3.22
C ALA A 117 5.37 7.63 2.69
N ALA A 118 5.13 8.05 1.45
CA ALA A 118 3.83 7.97 0.81
C ALA A 118 3.39 6.53 0.52
N LEU A 119 4.32 5.65 0.11
CA LEU A 119 4.04 4.21 -0.06
C LEU A 119 3.65 3.57 1.29
N TYR A 120 4.41 3.87 2.35
CA TYR A 120 4.08 3.47 3.72
C TYR A 120 2.69 3.92 4.14
N ALA A 121 2.38 5.20 3.92
CA ALA A 121 1.10 5.79 4.25
C ALA A 121 -0.03 5.12 3.46
N SER A 122 0.17 4.83 2.17
CA SER A 122 -0.84 4.21 1.32
C SER A 122 -1.23 2.81 1.81
N LEU A 123 -0.23 1.97 2.11
CA LEU A 123 -0.45 0.62 2.67
C LEU A 123 -1.06 0.66 4.07
N THR A 124 -0.56 1.54 4.95
CA THR A 124 -1.10 1.71 6.32
C THR A 124 -2.56 2.15 6.29
N LYS A 125 -2.90 3.06 5.37
CA LYS A 125 -4.27 3.55 5.19
C LYS A 125 -5.21 2.44 4.74
N THR A 126 -4.75 1.54 3.86
CA THR A 126 -5.52 0.38 3.42
C THR A 126 -5.91 -0.50 4.62
N ILE A 127 -5.00 -0.84 5.54
CA ILE A 127 -5.32 -1.65 6.74
C ILE A 127 -6.31 -0.94 7.67
N ASN A 128 -6.03 0.31 8.03
CA ASN A 128 -6.79 1.00 9.08
C ASN A 128 -8.28 1.08 8.72
N LYS A 129 -8.60 1.17 7.44
CA LYS A 129 -9.99 1.22 6.97
C LYS A 129 -10.68 -0.13 7.00
N THR A 130 -9.96 -1.23 6.77
CA THR A 130 -10.48 -2.58 6.93
C THR A 130 -10.82 -2.86 8.40
N GLN A 131 -10.04 -2.32 9.34
CA GLN A 131 -10.32 -2.46 10.78
C GLN A 131 -11.52 -1.62 11.26
N GLU A 132 -11.85 -0.52 10.58
CA GLU A 132 -13.05 0.30 10.86
C GLU A 132 -14.34 -0.34 10.33
N HIS A 133 -14.24 -1.24 9.36
CA HIS A 133 -15.35 -2.03 8.82
C HIS A 133 -15.11 -3.52 9.11
N PRO A 134 -15.42 -4.01 10.34
CA PRO A 134 -15.30 -5.42 10.63
C PRO A 134 -16.09 -6.23 9.59
N PRO A 135 -15.60 -7.41 9.20
CA PRO A 135 -16.26 -8.22 8.20
C PRO A 135 -17.67 -8.50 8.72
N LEU A 136 -18.67 -8.31 7.86
CA LEU A 136 -19.99 -8.84 8.09
C LEU A 136 -19.85 -10.36 8.05
N LEU A 137 -19.46 -10.95 9.19
CA LEU A 137 -19.76 -12.34 9.50
C LEU A 137 -21.29 -12.43 9.45
N GLU A 138 -21.84 -12.73 8.28
CA GLU A 138 -23.17 -13.28 8.21
C GLU A 138 -23.12 -14.53 9.09
N ALA A 139 -23.80 -14.45 10.23
CA ALA A 139 -23.99 -15.59 11.09
C ALA A 139 -24.53 -16.72 10.21
N PRO A 140 -23.98 -17.94 10.30
CA PRO A 140 -24.53 -19.06 9.55
C PRO A 140 -26.02 -19.12 9.85
N THR A 141 -26.83 -18.95 8.80
CA THR A 141 -28.28 -19.12 8.88
C THR A 141 -28.50 -20.56 9.35
N ILE A 142 -28.81 -20.70 10.63
CA ILE A 142 -29.31 -21.95 11.17
C ILE A 142 -30.64 -22.15 10.44
N ASN A 143 -30.64 -23.03 9.44
CA ASN A 143 -31.87 -23.51 8.82
C ASN A 143 -32.79 -24.01 9.94
N GLN A 144 -33.91 -23.32 10.17
CA GLN A 144 -34.92 -23.68 11.17
C GLN A 144 -35.74 -24.93 10.78
N GLU A 145 -35.22 -25.81 9.93
CA GLU A 145 -35.85 -27.09 9.59
C GLU A 145 -35.15 -28.24 10.31
N THR A 146 -35.10 -28.20 11.64
CA THR A 146 -35.03 -29.43 12.44
C THR A 146 -35.69 -29.23 13.81
N ILE A 147 -36.95 -28.82 13.83
CA ILE A 147 -37.82 -29.05 14.99
C ILE A 147 -39.02 -29.88 14.52
N ALA A 148 -38.80 -31.19 14.44
CA ALA A 148 -39.77 -32.29 14.52
C ALA A 148 -38.94 -33.54 14.19
N THR A 149 -38.67 -34.51 15.07
CA THR A 149 -39.64 -35.30 15.81
C THR A 149 -38.85 -36.21 16.77
N ILE A 150 -38.86 -35.97 18.08
CA ILE A 150 -38.68 -37.03 19.09
C ILE A 150 -39.56 -36.66 20.29
N THR A 151 -40.80 -37.13 20.26
CA THR A 151 -41.62 -37.50 21.43
C THR A 151 -42.67 -38.49 20.96
#